data_AF-A0A937TCI2-F1
#
_entry.id   AF-A0A937TCI2-F1
#
_cell.length_a   1.000
_cell.length_b   1.000
_cell.length_c   1.000
_cell.angle_alpha   90.00
_cell.angle_beta   90.00
_cell.angle_gamma   90.00
#
_symmetry.space_group_name_H-M   'P 1'
#
loop_
_entity.id
_entity.type
_entity.pdbx_description
1 polymer ?
#
loop_
_entity_poly.entity_id
_entity_poly.type
_entity_poly.pdbx_seq_one_letter_code
_entity_poly.pdbx_strand_id
1 'polypeptide(L)' 'MGRDLTALAQAGELDPLIGRKKELRQLVRTLVRKKKNNPVLVGPAGVGKTAIVEGLATSTSSRMPPWSAASSQCGWGRLP' A
#
# COMPACT_ATOMS: atom_id res chain seq x y z
N MET A 1 -8.92 13.34 15.71
CA MET A 1 -9.67 12.16 15.23
C MET A 1 -8.88 11.53 14.09
N GLY A 2 -8.54 10.25 14.20
CA GLY A 2 -7.87 9.49 13.13
C GLY A 2 -8.77 8.33 12.71
N ARG A 3 -8.75 7.96 11.42
CA ARG A 3 -9.38 6.74 10.92
C ARG A 3 -8.31 5.67 10.78
N ASP A 4 -8.55 4.49 11.33
CA ASP A 4 -7.67 3.34 11.11
C ASP A 4 -8.05 2.66 9.78
N LEU A 5 -7.27 2.94 8.75
CA LEU A 5 -7.45 2.33 7.43
C LEU A 5 -7.16 0.83 7.45
N THR A 6 -6.39 0.32 8.41
CA THR A 6 -6.08 -1.11 8.52
C THR A 6 -7.31 -1.89 8.97
N ALA A 7 -8.07 -1.34 9.93
CA ALA A 7 -9.32 -1.93 10.37
C ALA A 7 -10.37 -1.96 9.25
N LEU A 8 -10.50 -0.86 8.49
CA LEU A 8 -11.39 -0.78 7.33
C LEU A 8 -10.97 -1.75 6.21
N ALA A 9 -9.66 -1.91 6.01
CA ALA A 9 -9.12 -2.89 5.08
C ALA A 9 -9.45 -4.33 5.50
N GLN A 10 -9.37 -4.65 6.79
CA GLN A 10 -9.77 -5.95 7.32
C GLN A 10 -11.27 -6.21 7.17
N ALA A 11 -12.09 -5.17 7.31
CA ALA A 11 -13.53 -5.23 7.08
C ALA A 11 -13.91 -5.37 5.59
N GLY A 12 -12.97 -5.19 4.66
CA GLY A 12 -13.23 -5.25 3.22
C GLY A 12 -13.99 -4.04 2.67
N GLU A 13 -14.02 -2.93 3.42
CA GLU A 13 -14.76 -1.71 3.06
C GLU A 13 -13.94 -0.75 2.16
N LEU A 14 -12.67 -1.07 1.89
CA LEU A 14 -11.80 -0.25 1.06
C LEU A 14 -11.76 -0.72 -0.40
N ASP A 15 -11.75 0.23 -1.32
CA ASP A 15 -11.64 -0.06 -2.74
C ASP A 15 -10.27 -0.67 -3.10
N PRO A 16 -10.23 -1.71 -3.94
CA PRO A 16 -8.96 -2.29 -4.38
C PRO A 16 -8.18 -1.33 -5.27
N LEU A 17 -6.87 -1.22 -5.04
CA LEU A 17 -6.01 -0.35 -5.83
C LEU A 17 -5.71 -0.93 -7.22
N ILE A 18 -6.29 -0.35 -8.27
CA ILE A 18 -6.08 -0.75 -9.67
C ILE A 18 -5.10 0.22 -10.35
N GLY A 19 -4.16 -0.31 -11.14
CA GLY A 19 -3.28 0.48 -12.02
C GLY A 19 -2.17 1.30 -11.35
N ARG A 20 -2.14 1.42 -10.01
CA ARG A 20 -1.19 2.28 -9.26
C ARG A 20 -0.12 1.53 -8.46
N LYS A 21 0.26 0.35 -8.94
CA LYS A 21 1.25 -0.52 -8.28
C LYS A 21 2.65 0.13 -8.24
N LYS A 22 2.98 1.01 -9.19
CA LYS A 22 4.30 1.67 -9.24
C LYS A 22 4.46 2.68 -8.12
N GLU A 23 3.45 3.51 -7.89
CA GLU A 23 3.41 4.51 -6.83
C GLU A 23 3.41 3.85 -5.46
N LEU A 24 2.61 2.80 -5.28
CA LEU A 24 2.56 2.03 -4.04
C LEU A 24 3.95 1.46 -3.68
N ARG A 25 4.66 0.87 -4.66
CA ARG A 25 6.04 0.38 -4.46
C ARG A 25 6.99 1.50 -4.04
N GLN A 26 6.86 2.69 -4.63
CA GLN A 26 7.72 3.82 -4.31
C GLN A 26 7.45 4.38 -2.89
N LEU A 27 6.18 4.37 -2.47
CA LEU A 27 5.76 4.76 -1.13
C LEU A 27 6.38 3.81 -0.09
N VAL A 28 6.22 2.50 -0.29
CA VAL A 28 6.79 1.46 0.60
C VAL A 28 8.32 1.56 0.64
N ARG A 29 8.97 1.72 -0.51
CA ARG A 29 10.42 1.92 -0.59
C ARG A 29 10.88 3.14 0.21
N THR A 30 10.05 4.18 0.31
CA THR A 30 10.35 5.38 1.10
C THR A 30 10.20 5.13 2.59
N LEU A 31 9.15 4.42 3.01
CA LEU A 31 8.89 4.06 4.42
C LEU A 31 10.04 3.23 5.04
N VAL A 32 10.68 2.37 4.26
CA VAL A 32 11.77 1.48 4.72
C VAL A 32 13.12 2.22 4.87
N ARG A 33 13.24 3.47 4.43
CA ARG A 33 14.51 4.22 4.49
C ARG A 33 14.88 4.61 5.93
N LYS A 34 16.18 4.69 6.23
CA LYS A 34 16.69 5.21 7.52
C LYS A 34 16.54 6.73 7.70
N LYS A 35 16.48 7.50 6.62
CA LYS A 35 16.36 8.97 6.64
C LYS A 35 15.30 9.42 5.65
N LYS A 36 14.51 10.44 6.02
CA LYS A 36 13.39 10.99 5.22
C LYS A 36 12.43 9.89 4.78
N ASN A 37 11.90 9.15 5.74
CA ASN A 37 11.02 8.00 5.53
C ASN A 37 9.54 8.37 5.38
N ASN A 38 9.17 9.65 5.48
CA ASN A 38 7.79 10.10 5.35
C ASN A 38 7.50 10.46 3.88
N PRO A 39 6.84 9.58 3.10
CA PRO A 39 6.47 9.88 1.73
C PRO A 39 5.38 10.97 1.69
N VAL A 40 5.46 11.87 0.71
CA VAL A 40 4.44 12.88 0.44
C VAL A 40 3.90 12.64 -0.96
N LEU A 41 2.59 12.36 -1.06
CA LEU A 41 1.91 12.17 -2.34
C LEU A 41 1.43 13.52 -2.88
N VAL A 42 2.05 13.98 -3.96
CA VAL A 42 1.74 15.26 -4.61
C VAL A 42 0.98 15.01 -5.91
N GLY A 43 -0.03 15.84 -6.19
CA GLY A 43 -0.82 15.77 -7.43
C GLY A 43 -2.08 16.65 -7.37
N PRO A 44 -2.84 16.78 -8.47
CA PRO A 44 -4.12 17.48 -8.50
C PRO A 44 -5.16 16.87 -7.53
N ALA A 45 -6.24 17.59 -7.23
CA ALA A 45 -7.39 17.01 -6.55
C ALA A 45 -8.06 15.94 -7.45
N GLY A 46 -8.63 14.89 -6.86
CA GLY A 46 -9.33 13.84 -7.61
C GLY A 46 -8.45 12.75 -8.25
N VAL A 47 -7.12 12.88 -8.23
CA VAL A 47 -6.22 11.86 -8.82
C VAL A 47 -6.04 10.60 -7.97
N GLY A 48 -6.88 10.33 -6.99
CA GLY A 48 -6.80 9.09 -6.19
C GLY A 48 -5.56 8.96 -5.31
N LYS A 49 -5.07 10.06 -4.71
CA LYS A 49 -3.98 10.01 -3.71
C LYS A 49 -4.36 9.16 -2.49
N THR A 50 -5.62 9.25 -2.06
CA THR A 50 -6.19 8.46 -0.97
C THR A 50 -6.19 6.97 -1.30
N ALA A 51 -6.57 6.60 -2.54
CA ALA A 51 -6.61 5.22 -2.99
C ALA A 51 -5.26 4.50 -2.86
N ILE A 52 -4.13 5.22 -3.00
CA ILE A 52 -2.80 4.62 -2.81
C ILE A 52 -2.58 4.22 -1.33
N VAL A 53 -3.07 5.03 -0.39
CA VAL A 53 -2.96 4.76 1.05
C VAL A 53 -3.92 3.64 1.46
N GLU A 54 -5.12 3.61 0.90
CA GLU A 54 -6.10 2.53 1.11
C GLU A 54 -5.54 1.19 0.58
N GLY A 55 -4.95 1.18 -0.61
CA GLY A 55 -4.29 0.00 -1.16
C GLY A 55 -3.09 -0.48 -0.33
N LEU A 56 -2.38 0.43 0.34
CA LEU A 56 -1.32 0.08 1.30
C LEU A 56 -1.92 -0.61 2.54
N ALA A 57 -3.02 -0.09 3.07
CA ALA A 57 -3.71 -0.68 4.22
C ALA A 57 -4.23 -2.09 3.90
N THR A 58 -4.85 -2.28 2.74
CA THR A 58 -5.29 -3.60 2.25
C THR A 58 -4.14 -4.58 2.11
N SER A 59 -3.00 -4.15 1.56
CA SER A 59 -1.81 -5.01 1.47
C SER A 59 -1.27 -5.40 2.84
N THR A 60 -1.19 -4.44 3.76
CA THR A 60 -0.66 -4.68 5.11
C THR A 60 -1.59 -5.58 5.94
N SER A 61 -2.90 -5.37 5.85
CA SER A 61 -3.90 -6.18 6.56
C SER A 61 -3.90 -7.64 6.13
N SER A 62 -3.76 -7.91 4.82
CA SER A 62 -3.66 -9.25 4.25
C SER A 62 -2.32 -9.94 4.52
N ARG A 63 -1.40 -9.30 5.25
CA ARG A 63 0.00 -9.72 5.45
C ARG A 63 0.74 -10.00 4.14
N MET A 64 0.21 -9.48 3.02
CA MET A 64 0.84 -9.60 1.72
C MET A 64 1.75 -8.40 1.50
N PRO A 65 2.98 -8.61 0.99
CA PRO A 65 3.79 -7.47 0.59
C PRO A 65 3.02 -6.65 -0.44
N PRO A 66 2.98 -5.31 -0.34
CA PRO A 66 2.23 -4.42 -1.24
C PRO A 66 2.62 -4.51 -2.73
N TRP A 67 3.69 -5.26 -3.04
CA TRP A 67 4.16 -5.53 -4.40
C TRP A 67 3.81 -6.94 -4.90
N SER A 68 3.30 -7.82 -4.05
CA SER A 68 3.04 -9.25 -4.35
C SER A 68 1.78 -9.51 -5.18
N ALA A 69 0.91 -8.51 -5.38
CA ALA A 69 -0.33 -8.67 -6.14
C ALA A 69 -0.15 -8.77 -7.68
N ALA A 70 1.03 -9.13 -8.18
CA ALA A 70 1.22 -9.47 -9.58
C ALA A 70 2.44 -10.39 -9.75
N SER A 71 2.21 -11.45 -10.54
CA SER A 71 3.15 -12.42 -11.07
C SER A 71 3.47 -13.64 -10.19
N SER A 72 3.21 -14.79 -10.79
CA SER A 72 3.30 -16.17 -10.32
C SER A 72 4.71 -16.65 -9.97
N GLN A 73 5.55 -15.81 -9.38
CA GLN A 73 6.92 -16.17 -9.00
C GLN A 73 7.39 -15.24 -7.89
N CYS A 74 7.01 -15.53 -6.65
CA CYS A 74 7.61 -14.86 -5.50
C CYS A 74 7.95 -15.89 -4.44
N GLY A 75 9.22 -16.32 -4.46
CA GLY A 75 9.90 -17.10 -3.42
C GLY A 75 10.09 -16.31 -2.12
N TRP A 76 9.05 -15.64 -1.64
CA TRP A 76 8.98 -14.99 -0.33
C TRP A 76 7.90 -15.63 0.56
N GLY A 77 7.23 -16.69 0.09
CA GLY A 77 6.34 -17.56 0.90
C GLY A 77 7.09 -18.50 1.86
N ARG A 78 8.39 -18.27 2.07
CA ARG A 78 9.20 -18.94 3.10
C ARG A 78 10.15 -17.90 3.68
N LEU A 79 9.68 -17.15 4.66
CA LEU A 79 10.57 -16.69 5.72
C LEU A 79 10.52 -17.79 6.80
N PRO A 80 11.67 -18.24 7.35
CA PRO A 80 11.70 -19.25 8.41
C PRO A 80 10.97 -18.78 9.67
#